data_AF-A0A7M1B0X3-F1
#
_entry.id   AF-A0A7M1B0X3-F1
#
_cell.length_a   1.000
_cell.length_b   1.000
_cell.length_c   1.000
_cell.angle_alpha   90.00
_cell.angle_beta   90.00
_cell.angle_gamma   90.00
#
_symmetry.space_group_name_H-M   'P 1'
#
loop_
_entity.id
_entity.type
_entity.pdbx_description
1 polymer ?
#
loop_
_entity_poly.entity_id
_entity_poly.type
_entity_poly.pdbx_seq_one_letter_code
_entity_poly.pdbx_strand_id
1 'polypeptide(L)' 'MSDAVIQELAERKAEIEKELELLFKMNIKITDWDVPEADDTEAADIILNIMEKKIQQLREDVKAGKYENY' A
#
# COMPACT_ATOMS: atom_id res chain seq x y z
N MET A 1 3.65 -19.28 -11.84
CA MET A 1 2.38 -18.86 -11.21
C MET A 1 1.28 -19.61 -11.94
N SER A 2 0.35 -20.28 -11.26
CA SER A 2 -0.72 -21.00 -11.96
C SER A 2 -1.77 -20.02 -12.48
N ASP A 3 -2.38 -20.33 -13.62
CA ASP A 3 -3.41 -19.47 -14.24
C ASP A 3 -4.61 -19.24 -13.30
N ALA A 4 -4.92 -20.21 -12.43
CA ALA A 4 -5.95 -20.09 -11.40
C ALA A 4 -5.67 -18.99 -10.36
N VAL A 5 -4.41 -18.78 -9.97
CA VAL A 5 -4.02 -17.73 -9.02
C VAL A 5 -4.14 -16.35 -9.67
N ILE A 6 -3.77 -16.23 -10.95
CA ILE A 6 -3.91 -14.97 -11.68
C ILE A 6 -5.39 -14.58 -11.81
N GLN A 7 -6.25 -15.56 -12.09
CA GLN A 7 -7.69 -15.33 -12.20
C GLN A 7 -8.33 -14.92 -10.86
N GLU A 8 -8.02 -15.62 -9.76
CA GLU A 8 -8.53 -15.25 -8.42
C GLU A 8 -8.07 -13.85 -8.00
N LEU A 9 -6.79 -13.52 -8.24
CA LEU A 9 -6.25 -12.20 -7.91
C LEU A 9 -6.82 -11.09 -8.81
N ALA A 10 -7.23 -11.39 -10.04
CA ALA A 10 -7.91 -10.44 -10.91
C ALA A 10 -9.29 -10.04 -10.36
N GLU A 11 -10.01 -10.99 -9.75
CA GLU A 11 -11.30 -10.74 -9.10
C GLU A 11 -11.14 -9.84 -7.87
N ARG A 12 -10.02 -9.96 -7.15
CA ARG A 12 -9.71 -9.15 -5.95
C ARG A 12 -8.91 -7.88 -6.22
N LYS A 13 -8.47 -7.63 -7.45
CA LYS A 13 -7.67 -6.45 -7.83
C LYS A 13 -8.32 -5.16 -7.34
N ALA A 14 -9.62 -5.00 -7.58
CA ALA A 14 -10.35 -3.79 -7.20
C ALA A 14 -10.40 -3.59 -5.67
N GLU A 15 -10.50 -4.68 -4.90
CA GLU A 15 -10.48 -4.62 -3.44
C GLU A 15 -9.10 -4.24 -2.92
N ILE A 16 -8.04 -4.84 -3.47
CA ILE A 16 -6.64 -4.53 -3.11
C ILE A 16 -6.32 -3.05 -3.40
N GLU A 17 -6.71 -2.54 -4.57
CA GLU A 17 -6.51 -1.13 -4.94
C GLU A 17 -7.27 -0.19 -3.99
N LYS A 18 -8.52 -0.53 -3.65
CA LYS A 18 -9.35 0.23 -2.72
C LYS A 18 -8.76 0.25 -1.30
N GLU A 19 -8.28 -0.88 -0.81
CA GLU A 19 -7.66 -0.98 0.52
C GLU A 19 -6.39 -0.13 0.62
N LEU A 20 -5.57 -0.12 -0.44
CA LEU A 20 -4.38 0.73 -0.49
C LEU A 20 -4.75 2.23 -0.51
N GLU A 21 -5.77 2.61 -1.28
CA GLU A 21 -6.28 3.98 -1.31
C GLU A 21 -6.87 4.41 0.03
N LEU A 22 -7.59 3.51 0.73
CA LEU A 22 -8.13 3.77 2.07
C LEU A 22 -7.01 4.01 3.08
N LEU A 23 -5.96 3.20 3.04
CA LEU A 23 -4.79 3.38 3.92
C LEU A 23 -4.13 4.74 3.67
N PHE A 24 -3.92 5.11 2.41
CA PHE A 24 -3.38 6.42 2.04
C PHE A 24 -4.24 7.57 2.58
N LYS A 25 -5.54 7.57 2.26
CA LYS A 25 -6.48 8.63 2.68
C LYS A 25 -6.61 8.76 4.19
N MET A 26 -6.55 7.65 4.92
CA MET A 26 -6.59 7.68 6.38
C MET A 26 -5.39 8.42 6.96
N ASN A 27 -4.19 8.21 6.39
CA ASN A 27 -2.99 8.90 6.86
C ASN A 27 -2.99 10.39 6.51
N ILE A 28 -3.53 10.79 5.35
CA ILE A 28 -3.75 12.22 5.04
C ILE A 28 -4.62 12.86 6.12
N LYS A 29 -5.78 12.27 6.43
CA LYS A 29 -6.70 12.80 7.45
C LYS A 29 -6.07 12.91 8.84
N ILE A 30 -5.21 11.96 9.21
CA ILE A 30 -4.47 12.01 10.48
C ILE A 30 -3.49 13.19 10.45
N THR A 31 -2.75 13.37 9.35
CA THR A 31 -1.85 14.52 9.18
C THR A 31 -2.61 15.84 9.26
N ASP A 32 -3.78 15.96 8.63
CA ASP A 32 -4.61 17.18 8.72
C ASP A 32 -5.09 17.47 10.15
N TRP A 33 -5.31 16.42 10.96
CA TRP A 33 -5.67 16.58 12.38
C TRP A 33 -4.49 16.97 13.26
N ASP A 34 -3.32 16.37 13.01
CA ASP A 34 -2.13 16.57 13.82
C ASP A 34 -1.36 17.84 13.44
N VAL A 35 -1.41 18.24 12.16
CA VAL A 35 -0.72 19.40 11.57
C VAL A 35 -1.66 20.11 10.59
N PRO A 36 -2.62 20.92 11.08
CA PRO A 36 -3.64 21.56 10.24
C PRO A 36 -3.10 22.57 9.22
N GLU A 37 -1.87 23.07 9.41
CA GLU A 37 -1.19 24.00 8.50
C GLU A 37 -0.29 23.30 7.47
N ALA A 38 -0.26 21.96 7.45
CA ALA A 38 0.53 21.20 6.48
C ALA A 38 0.07 21.49 5.04
N ASP A 39 1.02 21.48 4.10
CA ASP A 39 0.68 21.43 2.68
C ASP A 39 0.23 20.00 2.33
N ASP A 40 -1.04 19.86 1.94
CA ASP A 40 -1.65 18.56 1.64
C ASP A 40 -0.87 17.78 0.56
N THR A 41 -0.26 18.48 -0.40
CA THR A 41 0.47 17.85 -1.51
C THR A 41 1.81 17.31 -1.05
N GLU A 42 2.56 18.08 -0.25
CA GLU A 42 3.81 17.63 0.35
C GLU A 42 3.59 16.46 1.31
N ALA A 43 2.58 16.55 2.18
CA ALA A 43 2.20 15.46 3.08
C ALA A 43 1.82 14.19 2.30
N ALA A 44 1.06 14.32 1.22
CA ALA A 44 0.70 13.20 0.35
C ALA A 44 1.91 12.54 -0.30
N ASP A 45 2.86 13.31 -0.83
CA ASP A 45 4.06 12.76 -1.44
C ASP A 45 4.90 11.98 -0.42
N ILE A 46 5.07 12.52 0.79
CA ILE A 46 5.80 11.85 1.88
C ILE A 46 5.10 10.53 2.27
N ILE A 47 3.78 10.53 2.42
CA ILE A 47 3.02 9.32 2.74
C ILE A 47 3.19 8.26 1.64
N LEU A 48 3.07 8.65 0.37
CA LEU A 48 3.27 7.73 -0.76
C LEU A 48 4.69 7.15 -0.78
N ASN A 49 5.71 7.97 -0.52
CA ASN A 49 7.10 7.52 -0.43
C ASN A 49 7.31 6.49 0.70
N ILE A 50 6.65 6.67 1.85
CA ILE A 50 6.69 5.69 2.96
C ILE A 50 6.02 4.38 2.53
N MET A 51 4.85 4.45 1.90
CA MET A 51 4.11 3.28 1.44
C MET A 51 4.90 2.49 0.38
N GLU A 52 5.48 3.18 -0.61
CA GLU A 52 6.30 2.59 -1.66
C GLU A 52 7.52 1.88 -1.07
N LYS A 53 8.22 2.51 -0.12
CA LYS A 53 9.35 1.87 0.58
C LYS A 53 8.92 0.57 1.27
N LYS A 54 7.74 0.54 1.91
CA LYS A 54 7.24 -0.69 2.55
C LYS A 54 6.87 -1.75 1.51
N ILE A 55 6.26 -1.38 0.39
CA ILE A 55 5.95 -2.29 -0.73
C ILE A 55 7.24 -2.91 -1.27
N GLN A 56 8.31 -2.12 -1.44
CA GLN A 56 9.62 -2.63 -1.87
C GLN A 56 10.18 -3.66 -0.90
N GLN A 57 10.10 -3.40 0.41
CA GLN A 57 10.51 -4.37 1.44
C GLN A 57 9.68 -5.66 1.38
N LEU A 58 8.35 -5.56 1.19
CA LEU A 58 7.50 -6.74 1.03
C LEU A 58 7.90 -7.58 -0.19
N ARG A 59 8.30 -6.92 -1.29
CA ARG A 59 8.83 -7.62 -2.48
C ARG A 59 10.15 -8.34 -2.18
N GLU A 60 11.04 -7.72 -1.40
CA GLU A 60 12.28 -8.36 -0.95
C GLU A 60 12.00 -9.57 -0.06
N ASP A 61 11.06 -9.43 0.88
CA ASP A 61 10.63 -10.51 1.78
C ASP A 61 10.06 -11.72 1.01
N VAL A 62 9.25 -11.47 -0.03
CA VAL A 62 8.76 -12.51 -0.95
C VAL A 62 9.91 -13.22 -1.66
N LYS A 63 10.87 -12.46 -2.22
CA LYS A 63 12.05 -13.04 -2.89
C LYS A 63 12.94 -13.82 -1.93
N ALA A 64 12.97 -13.45 -0.66
CA ALA A 64 13.71 -14.13 0.39
C ALA A 64 12.99 -15.38 0.93
N GLY A 65 11.83 -15.75 0.36
CA GLY A 65 11.08 -16.94 0.75
C GLY A 65 10.33 -16.82 2.08
N LYS A 66 10.19 -15.62 2.65
CA LYS A 66 9.55 -15.43 3.98
C LYS A 66 8.09 -15.89 4.03
N TYR A 67 7.44 -16.04 2.87
CA TYR A 67 6.04 -16.41 2.74
C TYR A 67 5.82 -17.79 2.09
N GLU A 68 6.85 -18.63 1.95
CA GLU A 68 6.74 -19.95 1.28
C GLU A 68 5.80 -20.94 2.00
N ASN A 69 5.42 -20.68 3.26
CA ASN A 69 4.51 -21.51 4.05
C ASN A 69 3.41 -20.69 4.75
N TYR A 70 3.03 -19.55 4.17
CA TYR A 70 2.04 -18.62 4.74
C TYR A 70 0.61 -18.94 4.27
#